data_AF-A0A517XVG6-F1
#
_entry.id   AF-A0A517XVG6-F1
#
_cell.length_a   1.000
_cell.length_b   1.000
_cell.length_c   1.000
_cell.angle_alpha   90.00
_cell.angle_beta   90.00
_cell.angle_gamma   90.00
#
_symmetry.space_group_name_H-M   'P 1'
#
loop_
_entity.id
_entity.type
_entity.pdbx_description
1 polymer ?
#
loop_
_entity_poly.entity_id
_entity_poly.type
_entity_poly.pdbx_seq_one_letter_code
_entity_poly.pdbx_strand_id
1 'polypeptide(L)'
;MPTPSTTATVLFTPDEDEEGFLPEGPRPIVLDGREALLWVNIQTAPDATQGALHVRYWDTGGTESWALPGRPGFALPTDRPGVVLVGLDHQVGTFDLDSYEWTPLGAVPDPHPRTLINDAEPTPDGRAVVFGTKDTRFADPLAGLYLLTLGDNRVSRLRGGQTCSNGKVITAGDGGLTLFDIDTPTRTVVRYRLDAAARELVEAGVALDLRGEPGFPDGMVDAGTETVIVAFYNPEPVAAGRAVRYDLRTGAAVEEWTTPGSPRVTCPCLVRHGDGVRLVLTTATEGMPAEQRAACPAAGSLFVAETRLAVAPASPAVRLA
;
A
#
# COMPACT_ATOMS: atom_id res chain seq x y z
N MET A 1 -21.28 21.69 -0.88
CA MET A 1 -21.65 20.93 0.34
C MET A 1 -20.37 20.39 0.94
N PRO A 2 -20.25 20.26 2.28
CA PRO A 2 -19.06 19.67 2.87
C PRO A 2 -18.88 18.23 2.39
N THR A 3 -17.63 17.81 2.19
CA THR A 3 -17.31 16.41 1.92
C THR A 3 -17.83 15.57 3.08
N PRO A 4 -18.65 14.54 2.81
CA PRO A 4 -19.14 13.67 3.87
C PRO A 4 -17.98 12.93 4.55
N SER A 5 -17.95 12.94 5.87
CA SER A 5 -16.84 12.37 6.66
C SER A 5 -17.36 11.29 7.62
N THR A 6 -16.60 10.20 7.75
CA THR A 6 -16.86 9.06 8.63
C THR A 6 -15.69 8.86 9.59
N THR A 7 -15.95 8.72 10.89
CA THR A 7 -14.90 8.39 11.87
C THR A 7 -14.67 6.89 11.91
N ALA A 8 -13.43 6.47 11.62
CA ALA A 8 -13.02 5.08 11.69
C ALA A 8 -12.81 4.64 13.15
N THR A 9 -13.01 3.35 13.41
CA THR A 9 -12.76 2.71 14.71
C THR A 9 -11.53 1.82 14.63
N VAL A 10 -10.81 1.65 15.73
CA VAL A 10 -9.67 0.73 15.79
C VAL A 10 -10.15 -0.70 15.50
N LEU A 11 -9.53 -1.32 14.51
CA LEU A 11 -9.73 -2.73 14.14
C LEU A 11 -8.76 -3.64 14.90
N PHE A 12 -7.51 -3.20 15.02
CA PHE A 12 -6.43 -3.95 15.61
C PHE A 12 -5.39 -2.98 16.16
N THR A 13 -4.97 -3.22 17.40
CA THR A 13 -3.79 -2.60 17.99
C THR A 13 -2.77 -3.71 18.20
N PRO A 14 -1.53 -3.56 17.69
CA PRO A 14 -0.49 -4.54 17.95
C PRO A 14 -0.22 -4.68 19.45
N ASP A 15 0.15 -5.89 19.89
CA ASP A 15 0.45 -6.15 21.30
C ASP A 15 1.79 -5.50 21.71
N GLU A 16 2.74 -5.46 20.78
CA GLU A 16 4.06 -4.83 20.94
C GLU A 16 4.14 -3.53 20.13
N ASP A 17 4.63 -2.43 20.74
CA ASP A 17 4.70 -1.11 20.11
C ASP A 17 5.47 -1.11 18.76
N GLU A 18 6.46 -1.99 18.63
CA GLU A 18 7.34 -2.17 17.48
C GLU A 18 6.59 -2.67 16.23
N GLU A 19 5.53 -3.47 16.43
CA GLU A 19 4.66 -3.93 15.36
C GLU A 19 3.80 -2.79 14.78
N GLY A 20 3.64 -1.69 15.52
CA GLY A 20 2.99 -0.45 15.07
C GLY A 20 3.94 0.55 14.41
N PHE A 21 5.20 0.19 14.14
CA PHE A 21 6.19 1.13 13.61
C PHE A 21 5.86 1.61 12.19
N LEU A 22 5.78 0.69 11.21
CA LEU A 22 5.40 1.03 9.83
C LEU A 22 4.52 -0.05 9.15
N PRO A 23 3.28 -0.29 9.64
CA PRO A 23 2.28 -1.09 8.94
C PRO A 23 1.89 -0.49 7.58
N GLU A 24 1.90 -1.32 6.53
CA GLU A 24 1.71 -0.94 5.14
C GLU A 24 1.03 -2.02 4.30
N GLY A 25 0.53 -1.63 3.14
CA GLY A 25 0.04 -2.54 2.10
C GLY A 25 -1.03 -3.56 2.52
N PRO A 26 -2.11 -3.18 3.24
CA PRO A 26 -3.18 -4.10 3.61
C PRO A 26 -3.88 -4.70 2.37
N ARG A 27 -4.10 -6.01 2.35
CA ARG A 27 -4.77 -6.75 1.28
C ARG A 27 -5.76 -7.79 1.83
N PRO A 28 -6.95 -7.97 1.23
CA PRO A 28 -7.77 -9.12 1.55
C PRO A 28 -7.10 -10.41 1.06
N ILE A 29 -7.16 -11.47 1.85
CA ILE A 29 -6.68 -12.81 1.48
C ILE A 29 -7.64 -13.87 2.00
N VAL A 30 -7.63 -15.05 1.38
CA VAL A 30 -8.33 -16.23 1.87
C VAL A 30 -7.31 -17.34 2.09
N LEU A 31 -7.23 -17.84 3.33
CA LEU A 31 -6.36 -18.96 3.72
C LEU A 31 -7.24 -20.06 4.30
N ASP A 32 -7.11 -21.29 3.78
CA ASP A 32 -7.93 -22.44 4.18
C ASP A 32 -9.45 -22.18 4.20
N GLY A 33 -9.93 -21.38 3.25
CA GLY A 33 -11.34 -20.98 3.14
C GLY A 33 -11.80 -19.93 4.16
N ARG A 34 -10.88 -19.36 4.94
CA ARG A 34 -11.14 -18.30 5.92
C ARG A 34 -10.71 -16.95 5.37
N GLU A 35 -11.60 -15.96 5.44
CA GLU A 35 -11.27 -14.59 5.05
C GLU A 35 -10.34 -13.97 6.09
N ALA A 36 -9.30 -13.29 5.61
CA ALA A 36 -8.34 -12.60 6.45
C ALA A 36 -7.86 -11.29 5.79
N LEU A 37 -7.15 -10.50 6.59
CA LEU A 37 -6.43 -9.31 6.17
C LEU A 37 -4.93 -9.59 6.26
N LEU A 38 -4.21 -9.45 5.16
CA LEU A 38 -2.76 -9.48 5.06
C LEU A 38 -2.21 -8.06 5.13
N TRP A 39 -1.10 -7.82 5.82
CA TRP A 39 -0.32 -6.58 5.69
C TRP A 39 1.16 -6.85 6.00
N VAL A 40 2.00 -5.87 5.74
CA VAL A 40 3.41 -5.90 6.13
C VAL A 40 3.68 -4.83 7.17
N ASN A 41 4.66 -5.06 8.03
CA ASN A 41 5.34 -4.01 8.76
C ASN A 41 6.73 -3.88 8.14
N ILE A 42 6.99 -2.77 7.43
CA ILE A 42 8.21 -2.62 6.62
C ILE A 42 9.45 -2.74 7.50
N GLN A 43 9.43 -2.13 8.69
CA GLN A 43 10.50 -2.17 9.69
C GLN A 43 9.90 -1.93 11.08
N THR A 44 10.50 -2.51 12.12
CA THR A 44 9.98 -2.45 13.50
C THR A 44 10.61 -1.37 14.38
N ALA A 45 11.67 -0.72 13.88
CA ALA A 45 12.39 0.36 14.52
C ALA A 45 13.12 1.22 13.46
N PRO A 46 13.61 2.44 13.79
CA PRO A 46 14.27 3.32 12.83
C PRO A 46 15.52 2.72 12.14
N ASP A 47 16.22 1.80 12.81
CA ASP A 47 17.42 1.13 12.32
C ASP A 47 17.22 -0.37 12.04
N ALA A 48 15.97 -0.85 12.13
CA ALA A 48 15.65 -2.24 11.81
C ALA A 48 15.94 -2.52 10.33
N THR A 49 16.64 -3.63 10.09
CA THR A 49 16.95 -4.13 8.74
C THR A 49 16.02 -5.26 8.32
N GLN A 50 15.05 -5.59 9.16
CA GLN A 50 14.05 -6.63 8.98
C GLN A 50 12.68 -6.06 9.32
N GLY A 51 11.66 -6.67 8.73
CA GLY A 51 10.27 -6.40 9.05
C GLY A 51 9.49 -7.70 9.21
N ALA A 52 8.18 -7.58 9.15
CA ALA A 52 7.28 -8.71 9.34
C ALA A 52 6.12 -8.69 8.36
N LEU A 53 5.55 -9.86 8.14
CA LEU A 53 4.28 -10.06 7.47
C LEU A 53 3.26 -10.52 8.49
N HIS A 54 2.02 -10.07 8.35
CA HIS A 54 0.95 -10.37 9.30
C HIS A 54 -0.33 -10.78 8.58
N VAL A 55 -1.07 -11.71 9.17
CA VAL A 55 -2.39 -12.12 8.71
C VAL A 55 -3.35 -12.10 9.89
N ARG A 56 -4.47 -11.38 9.76
CA ARG A 56 -5.54 -11.33 10.77
C ARG A 56 -6.82 -11.91 10.22
N TYR A 57 -7.35 -12.93 10.88
CA TYR A 57 -8.57 -13.59 10.45
C TYR A 57 -9.81 -12.83 10.93
N TRP A 58 -10.79 -12.65 10.03
CA TRP A 58 -12.02 -11.91 10.35
C TRP A 58 -12.95 -12.67 11.29
N ASP A 59 -12.94 -14.01 11.25
CA ASP A 59 -13.81 -14.87 12.03
C ASP A 59 -13.40 -14.99 13.51
N THR A 60 -12.10 -15.07 13.79
CA THR A 60 -11.56 -15.24 15.15
C THR A 60 -10.98 -13.96 15.73
N GLY A 61 -10.57 -13.01 14.89
CA GLY A 61 -9.75 -11.87 15.32
C GLY A 61 -8.36 -12.29 15.82
N GLY A 62 -7.89 -13.49 15.47
CA GLY A 62 -6.51 -13.91 15.71
C GLY A 62 -5.57 -13.33 14.66
N THR A 63 -4.36 -12.98 15.06
CA THR A 63 -3.29 -12.53 14.17
C THR A 63 -2.13 -13.53 14.19
N GLU A 64 -1.62 -13.88 13.02
CA GLU A 64 -0.39 -14.64 12.82
C GLU A 64 0.65 -13.70 12.22
N SER A 65 1.92 -13.87 12.61
CA SER A 65 3.03 -12.99 12.24
C SER A 65 4.25 -13.81 11.82
N TRP A 66 4.93 -13.35 10.78
CA TRP A 66 6.13 -13.96 10.23
C TRP A 66 7.24 -12.92 10.15
N ALA A 67 8.32 -13.11 10.90
CA ALA A 67 9.52 -12.30 10.73
C ALA A 67 10.16 -12.61 9.36
N LEU A 68 10.52 -11.58 8.61
CA LEU A 68 11.11 -11.73 7.28
C LEU A 68 12.62 -11.40 7.32
N PRO A 69 13.43 -12.03 6.45
CA PRO A 69 14.89 -11.86 6.49
C PRO A 69 15.37 -10.48 6.02
N GLY A 70 14.46 -9.61 5.60
CA GLY A 70 14.69 -8.23 5.15
C GLY A 70 13.45 -7.37 5.36
N ARG A 71 13.41 -6.17 4.78
CA ARG A 71 12.27 -5.25 4.92
C ARG A 71 11.24 -5.46 3.81
N PRO A 72 10.01 -5.90 4.14
CA PRO A 72 8.96 -6.12 3.14
C PRO A 72 8.28 -4.79 2.78
N GLY A 73 8.44 -4.31 1.55
CA GLY A 73 7.70 -3.14 1.06
C GLY A 73 6.22 -3.43 0.77
N PHE A 74 5.94 -4.66 0.32
CA PHE A 74 4.60 -5.13 0.01
C PHE A 74 4.48 -6.65 0.19
N ALA A 75 3.25 -7.13 0.37
CA ALA A 75 2.87 -8.53 0.19
C ALA A 75 1.57 -8.62 -0.60
N LEU A 76 1.54 -9.42 -1.66
CA LEU A 76 0.40 -9.57 -2.56
C LEU A 76 -0.06 -11.04 -2.59
N PRO A 77 -1.38 -11.31 -2.42
CA PRO A 77 -1.93 -12.65 -2.60
C PRO A 77 -1.63 -13.21 -3.99
N THR A 78 -1.39 -14.52 -4.08
CA THR A 78 -1.21 -15.21 -5.36
C THR A 78 -2.35 -16.18 -5.68
N ASP A 79 -2.33 -16.75 -6.87
CA ASP A 79 -3.22 -17.84 -7.29
C ASP A 79 -2.85 -19.22 -6.71
N ARG A 80 -1.76 -19.30 -5.93
CA ARG A 80 -1.38 -20.47 -5.14
C ARG A 80 -1.79 -20.24 -3.66
N PRO A 81 -2.65 -21.08 -3.08
CA PRO A 81 -3.02 -20.97 -1.67
C PRO A 81 -1.80 -20.99 -0.75
N GLY A 82 -1.80 -20.18 0.31
CA GLY A 82 -0.70 -20.10 1.28
C GLY A 82 0.58 -19.41 0.77
N VAL A 83 0.64 -19.01 -0.50
CA VAL A 83 1.81 -18.36 -1.09
C VAL A 83 1.50 -16.91 -1.43
N VAL A 84 2.38 -16.00 -1.01
CA VAL A 84 2.30 -14.56 -1.29
C VAL A 84 3.52 -14.10 -2.06
N LEU A 85 3.36 -13.10 -2.93
CA LEU A 85 4.47 -12.40 -3.57
C LEU A 85 4.91 -11.24 -2.68
N VAL A 86 6.19 -11.17 -2.34
CA VAL A 86 6.74 -10.17 -1.42
C VAL A 86 7.89 -9.42 -2.10
N GLY A 87 7.87 -8.10 -1.97
CA GLY A 87 9.01 -7.24 -2.28
C GLY A 87 9.85 -7.04 -1.03
N LEU A 88 11.06 -7.60 -0.99
CA LEU A 88 11.94 -7.64 0.18
C LEU A 88 13.26 -6.91 -0.13
N ASP A 89 13.49 -5.76 0.50
CA ASP A 89 14.61 -4.85 0.23
C ASP A 89 14.77 -4.50 -1.26
N HIS A 90 15.60 -5.23 -2.02
CA HIS A 90 15.82 -5.05 -3.47
C HIS A 90 15.39 -6.26 -4.30
N GLN A 91 14.77 -7.26 -3.68
CA GLN A 91 14.36 -8.51 -4.31
C GLN A 91 12.84 -8.63 -4.33
N VAL A 92 12.33 -9.37 -5.30
CA VAL A 92 10.95 -9.83 -5.32
C VAL A 92 10.98 -11.34 -5.37
N GLY A 93 10.14 -11.98 -4.56
CA GLY A 93 10.09 -13.43 -4.43
C GLY A 93 8.76 -13.88 -3.85
N THR A 94 8.58 -15.20 -3.74
CA THR A 94 7.43 -15.77 -3.05
C THR A 94 7.81 -16.15 -1.63
N PHE A 95 6.85 -16.00 -0.72
CA PHE A 95 6.94 -16.52 0.64
C PHE A 95 5.78 -17.47 0.88
N ASP A 96 6.09 -18.68 1.35
CA ASP A 96 5.13 -19.71 1.69
C ASP A 96 4.83 -19.65 3.20
N LEU A 97 3.56 -19.42 3.55
CA LEU A 97 3.12 -19.15 4.92
C LEU A 97 3.17 -20.39 5.82
N ASP A 98 3.10 -21.59 5.23
CA ASP A 98 3.09 -22.87 5.96
C ASP A 98 4.50 -23.38 6.24
N SER A 99 5.37 -23.33 5.23
CA SER A 99 6.75 -23.82 5.30
C SER A 99 7.78 -22.77 5.69
N TYR A 100 7.38 -21.49 5.72
CA TYR A 100 8.25 -20.34 5.97
C TYR A 100 9.34 -20.16 4.89
N GLU A 101 9.16 -20.76 3.71
CA GLU A 101 10.17 -20.75 2.65
C GLU A 101 10.14 -19.45 1.83
N TRP A 102 11.29 -18.80 1.71
CA TRP A 102 11.53 -17.68 0.80
C TRP A 102 12.14 -18.16 -0.51
N THR A 103 11.48 -17.89 -1.63
CA THR A 103 11.97 -18.21 -2.98
C THR A 103 12.14 -16.93 -3.81
N PRO A 104 13.37 -16.49 -4.11
CA PRO A 104 13.61 -15.30 -4.92
C PRO A 104 13.18 -15.53 -6.38
N LEU A 105 12.54 -14.52 -6.99
CA LEU A 105 12.13 -14.53 -8.40
C LEU A 105 12.91 -13.53 -9.25
N GLY A 106 13.15 -12.33 -8.71
CA GLY A 106 13.86 -11.27 -9.42
C GLY A 106 14.43 -10.22 -8.47
N ALA A 107 15.26 -9.33 -9.00
CA ALA A 107 15.86 -8.25 -8.23
C ALA A 107 15.82 -6.93 -9.01
N VAL A 108 15.74 -5.83 -8.28
CA VAL A 108 15.92 -4.48 -8.83
C VAL A 108 17.29 -4.42 -9.52
N PRO A 109 17.37 -4.01 -10.80
CA PRO A 109 18.65 -3.87 -11.48
C PRO A 109 19.39 -2.64 -10.94
N ASP A 110 20.68 -2.80 -10.63
CA ASP A 110 21.58 -1.74 -10.14
C ASP A 110 20.98 -0.88 -9.01
N PRO A 111 20.53 -1.49 -7.90
CA PRO A 111 19.84 -0.75 -6.87
C PRO A 111 20.79 0.20 -6.15
N HIS A 112 20.29 1.40 -5.83
CA HIS A 112 21.04 2.30 -4.97
C HIS A 112 20.99 1.74 -3.52
N PRO A 113 22.10 1.73 -2.77
CA PRO A 113 22.14 1.18 -1.40
C PRO A 113 21.21 1.90 -0.41
N ARG A 114 20.74 3.09 -0.79
CA ARG A 114 19.82 3.92 -0.02
C ARG A 114 18.37 3.83 -0.48
N THR A 115 18.04 2.92 -1.39
CA THR A 115 16.64 2.64 -1.72
C THR A 115 16.15 1.36 -1.08
N LEU A 116 14.83 1.18 -0.99
CA LEU A 116 14.18 -0.12 -0.74
C LEU A 116 12.87 -0.18 -1.50
N ILE A 117 12.42 -1.38 -1.86
CA ILE A 117 11.08 -1.62 -2.40
C ILE A 117 10.05 -1.15 -1.38
N ASN A 118 9.05 -0.41 -1.86
CA ASN A 118 7.99 0.18 -1.07
C ASN A 118 6.64 -0.38 -1.56
N ASP A 119 5.73 0.44 -2.09
CA ASP A 119 4.40 -0.02 -2.49
C ASP A 119 4.36 -0.69 -3.89
N ALA A 120 3.39 -1.58 -4.11
CA ALA A 120 3.17 -2.32 -5.36
C ALA A 120 1.69 -2.63 -5.65
N GLU A 121 1.37 -2.76 -6.93
CA GLU A 121 0.06 -3.17 -7.42
C GLU A 121 0.20 -4.17 -8.59
N PRO A 122 -0.52 -5.31 -8.56
CA PRO A 122 -0.59 -6.22 -9.70
C PRO A 122 -1.43 -5.65 -10.85
N THR A 123 -1.11 -6.03 -12.08
CA THR A 123 -1.99 -5.75 -13.22
C THR A 123 -3.33 -6.48 -13.04
N PRO A 124 -4.44 -5.99 -13.63
CA PRO A 124 -5.76 -6.63 -13.50
C PRO A 124 -5.81 -8.11 -13.95
N ASP A 125 -4.92 -8.53 -14.86
CA ASP A 125 -4.80 -9.93 -15.29
C ASP A 125 -3.89 -10.78 -14.39
N GLY A 126 -3.25 -10.16 -13.39
CA GLY A 126 -2.33 -10.77 -12.43
C GLY A 126 -0.97 -11.17 -13.00
N ARG A 127 -0.66 -10.88 -14.26
CA ARG A 127 0.54 -11.40 -14.94
C ARG A 127 1.79 -10.54 -14.80
N ALA A 128 1.62 -9.32 -14.31
CA ALA A 128 2.72 -8.43 -13.98
C ALA A 128 2.43 -7.64 -12.70
N VAL A 129 3.49 -7.13 -12.08
CA VAL A 129 3.40 -6.30 -10.87
C VAL A 129 4.22 -5.04 -11.09
N VAL A 130 3.59 -3.88 -10.91
CA VAL A 130 4.30 -2.60 -10.84
C VAL A 130 4.62 -2.31 -9.39
N PHE A 131 5.88 -2.06 -9.09
CA PHE A 131 6.31 -1.70 -7.75
C PHE A 131 7.27 -0.52 -7.78
N GLY A 132 7.26 0.22 -6.67
CA GLY A 132 8.09 1.38 -6.45
C GLY A 132 9.24 1.09 -5.49
N THR A 133 10.26 1.93 -5.54
CA THR A 133 11.22 2.06 -4.43
C THR A 133 11.04 3.39 -3.70
N LYS A 134 11.70 3.54 -2.55
CA LYS A 134 11.85 4.82 -1.83
C LYS A 134 13.28 5.04 -1.37
N ASP A 135 13.71 6.29 -1.31
CA ASP A 135 14.93 6.70 -0.61
C ASP A 135 14.72 6.55 0.90
N THR A 136 15.59 5.81 1.59
CA THR A 136 15.50 5.60 3.06
C THR A 136 15.66 6.89 3.86
N ARG A 137 16.19 7.95 3.25
CA ARG A 137 16.30 9.28 3.87
C ARG A 137 15.19 10.23 3.46
N PHE A 138 14.31 9.83 2.54
CA PHE A 138 13.24 10.66 2.00
C PHE A 138 13.75 12.04 1.51
N ALA A 139 14.91 12.06 0.84
CA ALA A 139 15.64 13.30 0.56
C ALA A 139 15.97 13.50 -0.92
N ASP A 140 16.48 12.47 -1.59
CA ASP A 140 16.98 12.58 -2.96
C ASP A 140 16.14 11.72 -3.93
N PRO A 141 16.04 12.11 -5.21
CA PRO A 141 15.25 11.40 -6.22
C PRO A 141 15.97 10.14 -6.75
N LEU A 142 16.28 9.21 -5.85
CA LEU A 142 17.02 7.97 -6.12
C LEU A 142 16.11 6.79 -6.48
N ALA A 143 14.84 6.88 -6.13
CA ALA A 143 13.86 5.85 -6.34
C ALA A 143 13.33 5.80 -7.78
N GLY A 144 12.53 4.77 -8.06
CA GLY A 144 11.88 4.60 -9.35
C GLY A 144 10.77 3.56 -9.35
N LEU A 145 10.17 3.41 -10.53
CA LEU A 145 9.16 2.40 -10.82
C LEU A 145 9.77 1.24 -11.59
N TYR A 146 9.31 0.05 -11.25
CA TYR A 146 9.75 -1.22 -11.82
C TYR A 146 8.54 -2.08 -12.17
N LEU A 147 8.73 -2.97 -13.14
CA LEU A 147 7.75 -3.96 -13.59
C LEU A 147 8.37 -5.34 -13.43
N LEU A 148 7.75 -6.19 -12.62
CA LEU A 148 7.98 -7.63 -12.66
C LEU A 148 7.02 -8.26 -13.67
N THR A 149 7.53 -8.95 -14.69
CA THR A 149 6.74 -9.81 -15.57
C THR A 149 6.87 -11.27 -15.15
N LEU A 150 5.77 -11.93 -14.78
CA LEU A 150 5.81 -13.27 -14.18
C LEU A 150 6.10 -14.38 -15.20
N GLY A 151 5.81 -14.15 -16.48
CA GLY A 151 6.07 -15.15 -17.53
C GLY A 151 7.56 -15.46 -17.76
N ASP A 152 8.45 -14.56 -17.35
CA ASP A 152 9.91 -14.76 -17.41
C ASP A 152 10.65 -14.29 -16.14
N ASN A 153 9.90 -14.01 -15.07
CA ASN A 153 10.39 -13.48 -13.78
C ASN A 153 11.34 -12.27 -13.90
N ARG A 154 11.16 -11.44 -14.93
CA ARG A 154 12.05 -10.31 -15.19
C ARG A 154 11.56 -9.03 -14.52
N VAL A 155 12.46 -8.43 -13.74
CA VAL A 155 12.30 -7.06 -13.23
C VAL A 155 12.90 -6.08 -14.25
N SER A 156 12.10 -5.12 -14.72
CA SER A 156 12.52 -4.05 -15.63
C SER A 156 12.24 -2.69 -15.03
N ARG A 157 13.18 -1.76 -15.15
CA ARG A 157 12.98 -0.37 -14.73
C ARG A 157 12.06 0.34 -15.71
N LEU A 158 10.96 0.90 -15.22
CA LEU A 158 10.02 1.71 -16.00
C LEU A 158 10.39 3.19 -15.97
N ARG A 159 10.76 3.70 -14.78
CA ARG A 159 11.10 5.11 -14.56
C ARG A 159 12.10 5.27 -13.42
N GLY A 160 12.90 6.32 -13.48
CA GLY A 160 13.70 6.81 -12.35
C GLY A 160 13.36 8.24 -11.96
N GLY A 161 14.03 8.74 -10.92
CA GLY A 161 13.92 10.14 -10.51
C GLY A 161 12.76 10.42 -9.55
N GLN A 162 12.29 9.40 -8.83
CA GLN A 162 11.33 9.56 -7.73
C GLN A 162 12.06 9.59 -6.41
N THR A 163 11.41 10.10 -5.36
CA THR A 163 11.96 10.06 -4.01
C THR A 163 11.30 8.96 -3.18
N CYS A 164 9.98 8.80 -3.27
CA CYS A 164 9.22 7.81 -2.52
C CYS A 164 7.99 7.39 -3.32
N SER A 165 8.13 6.32 -4.12
CA SER A 165 7.00 5.76 -4.85
C SER A 165 6.07 5.01 -3.89
N ASN A 166 4.83 5.45 -3.83
CA ASN A 166 3.82 5.05 -2.87
C ASN A 166 2.55 4.61 -3.59
N GLY A 167 1.35 4.90 -3.08
CA GLY A 167 0.08 4.38 -3.58
C GLY A 167 -0.02 4.23 -5.09
N LYS A 168 -0.39 3.02 -5.53
CA LYS A 168 -0.58 2.66 -6.95
C LYS A 168 -1.98 2.11 -7.21
N VAL A 169 -2.53 2.47 -8.36
CA VAL A 169 -3.75 1.87 -8.90
C VAL A 169 -3.53 1.57 -10.38
N ILE A 170 -3.87 0.35 -10.81
CA ILE A 170 -3.80 -0.05 -12.22
C ILE A 170 -5.20 -0.39 -12.71
N THR A 171 -5.67 0.33 -13.73
CA THR A 171 -6.95 0.06 -14.38
C THR A 171 -6.74 -0.42 -15.82
N ALA A 172 -7.66 -1.23 -16.32
CA ALA A 172 -7.72 -1.65 -17.72
C ALA A 172 -8.95 -1.04 -18.39
N GLY A 173 -8.77 -0.51 -19.60
CA GLY A 173 -9.87 -0.02 -20.45
C GLY A 173 -9.51 -0.14 -21.93
N ASP A 174 -10.33 0.45 -22.81
CA ASP A 174 -10.16 0.36 -24.27
C ASP A 174 -8.78 0.87 -24.75
N GLY A 175 -8.18 1.81 -24.01
CA GLY A 175 -6.86 2.37 -24.29
C GLY A 175 -5.67 1.56 -23.75
N GLY A 176 -5.90 0.38 -23.15
CA GLY A 176 -4.89 -0.44 -22.50
C GLY A 176 -4.82 -0.21 -20.98
N LEU A 177 -3.66 -0.51 -20.39
CA LEU A 177 -3.43 -0.36 -18.95
C LEU A 177 -3.09 1.10 -18.62
N THR A 178 -3.75 1.63 -17.59
CA THR A 178 -3.45 2.94 -17.00
C THR A 178 -2.94 2.74 -15.59
N LEU A 179 -1.75 3.27 -15.29
CA LEU A 179 -1.19 3.32 -13.95
C LEU A 179 -1.42 4.72 -13.37
N PHE A 180 -1.94 4.78 -12.15
CA PHE A 180 -1.89 5.95 -11.29
C PHE A 180 -0.85 5.68 -10.20
N ASP A 181 0.09 6.61 -10.01
CA ASP A 181 1.19 6.45 -9.06
C ASP A 181 1.46 7.76 -8.32
N ILE A 182 1.84 7.62 -7.06
CA ILE A 182 2.21 8.71 -6.15
C ILE A 182 3.73 8.69 -5.94
N ASP A 183 4.39 9.81 -6.22
CA ASP A 183 5.69 10.13 -5.61
C ASP A 183 5.43 11.11 -4.46
N THR A 184 5.51 10.61 -3.22
CA THR A 184 4.96 11.30 -2.04
C THR A 184 5.38 12.77 -1.89
N PRO A 185 6.65 13.17 -2.09
CA PRO A 185 7.04 14.58 -1.98
C PRO A 185 6.43 15.51 -3.02
N THR A 186 6.03 14.99 -4.20
CA THR A 186 5.42 15.84 -5.24
C THR A 186 3.98 16.21 -4.92
N ARG A 187 3.34 15.44 -4.04
CA ARG A 187 1.93 15.60 -3.63
C ARG A 187 0.97 15.63 -4.82
N THR A 188 1.19 14.74 -5.77
CA THR A 188 0.35 14.56 -6.95
C THR A 188 0.13 13.09 -7.22
N VAL A 189 -1.04 12.73 -7.73
CA VAL A 189 -1.24 11.45 -8.41
C VAL A 189 -0.96 11.65 -9.88
N VAL A 190 0.03 10.94 -10.43
CA VAL A 190 0.40 11.01 -11.85
C VAL A 190 -0.18 9.81 -12.58
N ARG A 191 -0.75 10.06 -13.76
CA ARG A 191 -1.28 9.02 -14.65
C ARG A 191 -0.25 8.65 -15.70
N TYR A 192 -0.15 7.37 -16.01
CA TYR A 192 0.70 6.83 -17.07
C TYR A 192 -0.07 5.81 -17.91
N ARG A 193 0.29 5.71 -19.19
CA ARG A 193 -0.04 4.54 -20.01
C ARG A 193 1.05 3.49 -19.79
N LEU A 194 0.63 2.27 -19.45
CA LEU A 194 1.52 1.14 -19.23
C LEU A 194 1.37 0.13 -20.37
N ASP A 195 2.47 -0.19 -21.04
CA ASP A 195 2.57 -1.36 -21.90
C ASP A 195 3.40 -2.42 -21.18
N ALA A 196 2.72 -3.38 -20.54
CA ALA A 196 3.39 -4.42 -19.77
C ALA A 196 4.17 -5.41 -20.66
N ALA A 197 3.78 -5.58 -21.93
CA ALA A 197 4.47 -6.48 -22.87
C ALA A 197 5.76 -5.84 -23.41
N ALA A 198 5.70 -4.56 -23.79
CA ALA A 198 6.87 -3.79 -24.18
C ALA A 198 7.73 -3.37 -22.98
N ARG A 199 7.17 -3.44 -21.75
CA ARG A 199 7.75 -2.94 -20.50
C ARG A 199 8.04 -1.45 -20.54
N GLU A 200 7.12 -0.69 -21.11
CA GLU A 200 7.21 0.74 -21.31
C GLU A 200 6.16 1.48 -20.49
N LEU A 201 6.52 2.68 -20.04
CA LEU A 201 5.66 3.58 -19.28
C LEU A 201 5.71 4.97 -19.90
N VAL A 202 4.55 5.53 -20.23
CA VAL A 202 4.45 6.87 -20.81
C VAL A 202 3.61 7.75 -19.90
N GLU A 203 4.21 8.83 -19.40
CA GLU A 203 3.51 9.83 -18.58
C GLU A 203 2.35 10.47 -19.37
N ALA A 204 1.18 10.52 -18.76
CA ALA A 204 -0.07 10.99 -19.33
C ALA A 204 -0.72 12.10 -18.49
N GLY A 205 0.11 12.83 -17.73
CA GLY A 205 -0.26 14.02 -16.97
C GLY A 205 -0.63 13.76 -15.50
N VAL A 206 -0.85 14.85 -14.77
CA VAL A 206 -1.32 14.82 -13.38
C VAL A 206 -2.82 14.48 -13.36
N ALA A 207 -3.19 13.43 -12.62
CA ALA A 207 -4.59 13.04 -12.40
C ALA A 207 -5.21 13.76 -11.20
N LEU A 208 -4.44 13.95 -10.13
CA LEU A 208 -4.86 14.69 -8.93
C LEU A 208 -3.74 15.59 -8.44
N ASP A 209 -4.08 16.83 -8.11
CA ASP A 209 -3.20 17.77 -7.43
C ASP A 209 -3.56 17.85 -5.95
N LEU A 210 -2.68 17.30 -5.10
CA LEU A 210 -2.89 17.18 -3.65
C LEU A 210 -1.97 18.12 -2.86
N ARG A 211 -1.32 19.09 -3.52
CA ARG A 211 -0.35 20.00 -2.86
C ARG A 211 -0.98 20.84 -1.74
N GLY A 212 -2.28 21.11 -1.82
CA GLY A 212 -3.05 21.85 -0.81
C GLY A 212 -3.54 20.99 0.36
N GLU A 213 -3.39 19.67 0.30
CA GLU A 213 -3.85 18.77 1.35
C GLU A 213 -2.85 18.74 2.53
N PRO A 214 -3.33 18.67 3.79
CA PRO A 214 -2.45 18.47 4.93
C PRO A 214 -1.94 17.02 4.98
N GLY A 215 -0.65 16.89 5.32
CA GLY A 215 0.10 15.63 5.27
C GLY A 215 0.72 15.37 3.89
N PHE A 216 1.17 14.14 3.68
CA PHE A 216 1.68 13.66 2.41
C PHE A 216 0.82 12.49 1.91
N PRO A 217 0.51 12.43 0.60
CA PRO A 217 -0.20 11.29 0.04
C PRO A 217 0.69 10.05 0.10
N ASP A 218 0.13 8.97 0.61
CA ASP A 218 0.82 7.72 0.89
C ASP A 218 0.23 6.59 0.04
N GLY A 219 -0.29 5.52 0.63
CA GLY A 219 -1.02 4.48 -0.07
C GLY A 219 -2.31 4.95 -0.76
N MET A 220 -2.71 4.24 -1.81
CA MET A 220 -3.89 4.54 -2.62
C MET A 220 -4.56 3.24 -3.06
N VAL A 221 -5.90 3.23 -3.10
CA VAL A 221 -6.69 2.09 -3.58
C VAL A 221 -7.75 2.53 -4.58
N ASP A 222 -8.02 1.70 -5.59
CA ASP A 222 -9.14 1.89 -6.50
C ASP A 222 -10.45 1.83 -5.71
N ALA A 223 -11.32 2.82 -5.93
CA ALA A 223 -12.64 2.89 -5.31
C ALA A 223 -13.78 2.84 -6.36
N GLY A 224 -13.46 2.43 -7.59
CA GLY A 224 -14.40 2.24 -8.68
C GLY A 224 -14.96 3.56 -9.21
N THR A 225 -15.71 3.50 -10.31
CA THR A 225 -16.37 4.67 -10.93
C THR A 225 -15.43 5.87 -11.18
N GLU A 226 -14.17 5.59 -11.56
CA GLU A 226 -13.11 6.59 -11.70
C GLU A 226 -12.86 7.39 -10.42
N THR A 227 -12.86 6.70 -9.28
CA THR A 227 -12.50 7.28 -7.98
C THR A 227 -11.40 6.47 -7.32
N VAL A 228 -10.57 7.12 -6.53
CA VAL A 228 -9.50 6.50 -5.74
C VAL A 228 -9.57 7.00 -4.31
N ILE A 229 -9.23 6.16 -3.34
CA ILE A 229 -9.03 6.58 -1.94
C ILE A 229 -7.53 6.73 -1.70
N VAL A 230 -7.12 7.89 -1.19
CA VAL A 230 -5.72 8.21 -0.86
C VAL A 230 -5.60 8.38 0.66
N ALA A 231 -4.65 7.69 1.27
CA ALA A 231 -4.26 7.90 2.66
C ALA A 231 -3.28 9.08 2.78
N PHE A 232 -3.33 9.77 3.91
CA PHE A 232 -2.43 10.88 4.20
C PHE A 232 -1.59 10.63 5.45
N TYR A 233 -0.28 10.53 5.24
CA TYR A 233 0.71 10.51 6.30
C TYR A 233 0.95 11.94 6.80
N ASN A 234 0.49 12.26 8.01
CA ASN A 234 0.66 13.60 8.58
C ASN A 234 1.66 13.59 9.76
N PRO A 235 2.88 14.13 9.58
CA PRO A 235 3.86 14.20 10.66
C PRO A 235 3.53 15.26 11.71
N GLU A 236 2.65 16.21 11.40
CA GLU A 236 2.27 17.30 12.30
C GLU A 236 1.52 16.79 13.55
N PRO A 237 1.59 17.50 14.69
CA PRO A 237 0.94 17.10 15.94
C PRO A 237 -0.58 17.38 15.90
N VAL A 238 -1.29 16.64 15.03
CA VAL A 238 -2.75 16.70 14.91
C VAL A 238 -3.41 15.47 15.55
N ALA A 239 -4.62 15.64 16.06
CA ALA A 239 -5.31 14.62 16.86
C ALA A 239 -5.91 13.46 16.05
N ALA A 240 -5.99 13.56 14.72
CA ALA A 240 -6.56 12.53 13.87
C ALA A 240 -5.91 12.53 12.48
N GLY A 241 -5.82 11.34 11.89
CA GLY A 241 -5.38 11.16 10.51
C GLY A 241 -6.55 11.21 9.53
N ARG A 242 -6.23 11.08 8.24
CA ARG A 242 -7.21 11.24 7.16
C ARG A 242 -6.94 10.30 5.99
N ALA A 243 -8.01 9.81 5.40
CA ALA A 243 -8.04 9.26 4.05
C ALA A 243 -9.20 9.89 3.27
N VAL A 244 -9.03 10.14 1.97
CA VAL A 244 -10.03 10.85 1.16
C VAL A 244 -10.25 10.13 -0.16
N ARG A 245 -11.52 9.94 -0.53
CA ARG A 245 -11.92 9.47 -1.86
C ARG A 245 -12.01 10.66 -2.82
N TYR A 246 -11.27 10.62 -3.91
CA TYR A 246 -11.29 11.63 -4.96
C TYR A 246 -11.90 11.08 -6.24
N ASP A 247 -12.65 11.93 -6.94
CA ASP A 247 -13.08 11.71 -8.31
C ASP A 247 -11.95 12.10 -9.27
N LEU A 248 -11.44 11.14 -10.06
CA LEU A 248 -10.29 11.33 -10.96
C LEU A 248 -10.61 12.20 -12.19
N ARG A 249 -11.89 12.40 -12.52
CA ARG A 249 -12.30 13.26 -13.65
C ARG A 249 -12.30 14.73 -13.27
N THR A 250 -12.65 15.01 -12.02
CA THR A 250 -12.91 16.38 -11.54
C THR A 250 -11.90 16.87 -10.51
N GLY A 251 -11.16 15.96 -9.87
CA GLY A 251 -10.30 16.25 -8.73
C GLY A 251 -11.05 16.52 -7.42
N ALA A 252 -12.37 16.36 -7.40
CA ALA A 252 -13.18 16.68 -6.23
C ALA A 252 -13.08 15.58 -5.16
N ALA A 253 -12.99 15.99 -3.89
CA ALA A 253 -13.18 15.10 -2.75
C ALA A 253 -14.66 14.67 -2.67
N VAL A 254 -14.91 13.37 -2.58
CA VAL A 254 -16.24 12.75 -2.61
C VAL A 254 -16.66 12.23 -1.25
N GLU A 255 -15.70 11.74 -0.47
CA GLU A 255 -15.90 11.13 0.84
C GLU A 255 -14.59 11.15 1.63
N GLU A 256 -14.67 11.23 2.94
CA GLU A 256 -13.52 11.31 3.83
C GLU A 256 -13.67 10.35 5.02
N TRP A 257 -12.54 9.86 5.51
CA TRP A 257 -12.43 9.09 6.75
C TRP A 257 -11.39 9.70 7.67
N THR A 258 -11.66 9.65 8.97
CA THR A 258 -10.74 10.11 10.02
C THR A 258 -10.32 8.98 10.94
N THR A 259 -9.07 9.02 11.40
CA THR A 259 -8.47 8.04 12.34
C THR A 259 -8.09 8.74 13.66
N PRO A 260 -9.01 8.81 14.65
CA PRO A 260 -8.75 9.50 15.91
C PRO A 260 -7.55 8.91 16.65
N GLY A 261 -6.69 9.77 17.18
CA GLY A 261 -5.48 9.36 17.90
C GLY A 261 -4.41 8.72 17.02
N SER A 262 -4.52 8.81 15.68
CA SER A 262 -3.52 8.28 14.75
C SER A 262 -3.41 9.15 13.48
N PRO A 263 -2.50 10.15 13.45
CA PRO A 263 -2.39 11.12 12.35
C PRO A 263 -1.68 10.60 11.09
N ARG A 264 -0.96 9.48 11.17
CA ARG A 264 -0.08 8.99 10.09
C ARG A 264 -0.73 7.79 9.42
N VAL A 265 -1.71 8.06 8.56
CA VAL A 265 -2.41 7.01 7.79
C VAL A 265 -1.52 6.62 6.62
N THR A 266 -1.17 5.34 6.54
CA THR A 266 -0.22 4.83 5.56
C THR A 266 -0.90 4.27 4.32
N CYS A 267 -1.83 3.32 4.45
CA CYS A 267 -2.46 2.72 3.28
C CYS A 267 -3.94 2.38 3.47
N PRO A 268 -4.79 2.69 2.47
CA PRO A 268 -6.18 2.27 2.44
C PRO A 268 -6.36 0.91 1.76
N CYS A 269 -7.34 0.13 2.23
CA CYS A 269 -7.77 -1.11 1.59
C CYS A 269 -9.28 -1.28 1.70
N LEU A 270 -9.93 -1.55 0.56
CA LEU A 270 -11.35 -1.88 0.54
C LEU A 270 -11.55 -3.39 0.69
N VAL A 271 -12.34 -3.78 1.68
CA VAL A 271 -12.70 -5.18 1.92
C VAL A 271 -14.21 -5.34 1.93
N ARG A 272 -14.69 -6.46 1.38
CA ARG A 272 -16.07 -6.90 1.62
C ARG A 272 -16.09 -7.58 2.97
N HIS A 273 -16.99 -7.14 3.85
CA HIS A 273 -17.16 -7.77 5.15
C HIS A 273 -18.60 -7.56 5.62
N GLY A 274 -19.27 -8.66 5.96
CA GLY A 274 -20.73 -8.66 6.16
C GLY A 274 -21.48 -8.22 4.90
N ASP A 275 -22.52 -7.41 5.08
CA ASP A 275 -23.41 -6.97 3.99
C ASP A 275 -22.88 -5.75 3.21
N GLY A 276 -21.65 -5.28 3.46
CA GLY A 276 -21.16 -4.02 2.92
C GLY A 276 -19.68 -3.98 2.57
N VAL A 277 -19.24 -2.81 2.12
CA VAL A 277 -17.85 -2.48 1.84
C VAL A 277 -17.28 -1.70 3.02
N ARG A 278 -16.19 -2.21 3.59
CA ARG A 278 -15.43 -1.55 4.66
C ARG A 278 -14.14 -0.99 4.09
N LEU A 279 -13.69 0.12 4.65
CA LEU A 279 -12.36 0.68 4.43
C LEU A 279 -11.50 0.33 5.64
N VAL A 280 -10.43 -0.43 5.41
CA VAL A 280 -9.35 -0.63 6.36
C VAL A 280 -8.26 0.39 6.09
N LEU A 281 -7.69 0.95 7.16
CA LEU A 281 -6.60 1.92 7.10
C LEU A 281 -5.47 1.44 8.01
N THR A 282 -4.26 1.23 7.46
CA THR A 282 -3.05 1.11 8.27
C THR A 282 -2.58 2.48 8.72
N THR A 283 -1.92 2.54 9.88
CA THR A 283 -1.30 3.76 10.41
C THR A 283 0.06 3.44 11.02
N ALA A 284 0.89 4.45 11.22
CA ALA A 284 2.29 4.26 11.64
C ALA A 284 2.73 5.15 12.80
N THR A 285 3.75 4.69 13.52
CA THR A 285 4.48 5.49 14.53
C THR A 285 5.88 5.91 14.07
N GLU A 286 6.33 5.46 12.88
CA GLU A 286 7.60 5.84 12.26
C GLU A 286 7.81 7.34 12.35
N GLY A 287 8.99 7.80 12.77
CA GLY A 287 9.33 9.22 12.85
C GLY A 287 8.48 10.05 13.82
N MET A 288 7.69 9.41 14.71
CA MET A 288 6.86 10.12 15.69
C MET A 288 7.70 10.45 16.93
N PRO A 289 7.73 11.70 17.42
CA PRO A 289 8.34 12.01 18.71
C PRO A 289 7.56 11.38 19.88
N ALA A 290 8.23 11.15 21.02
CA ALA A 290 7.61 10.52 22.19
C ALA A 290 6.39 11.29 22.72
N GLU A 291 6.42 12.62 22.69
CA GLU A 291 5.28 13.47 23.10
C GLU A 291 4.06 13.27 22.19
N GLN A 292 4.28 13.22 20.86
CA GLN A 292 3.21 12.98 19.91
C GLN A 292 2.64 11.55 20.05
N ARG A 293 3.50 10.54 20.30
CA ARG A 293 3.07 9.17 20.60
C ARG A 293 2.16 9.13 21.83
N ALA A 294 2.52 9.81 22.91
CA ALA A 294 1.69 9.88 24.11
C ALA A 294 0.32 10.55 23.87
N ALA A 295 0.26 11.54 22.97
CA ALA A 295 -0.98 12.21 22.57
C ALA A 295 -1.82 11.43 21.55
N CYS A 296 -1.21 10.45 20.87
CA CYS A 296 -1.80 9.66 19.79
C CYS A 296 -1.73 8.15 20.12
N PRO A 297 -2.47 7.66 21.13
CA PRO A 297 -2.34 6.30 21.64
C PRO A 297 -2.81 5.20 20.67
N ALA A 298 -3.43 5.57 19.54
CA ALA A 298 -3.85 4.64 18.50
C ALA A 298 -2.94 4.69 17.25
N ALA A 299 -1.83 5.44 17.31
CA ALA A 299 -0.83 5.45 16.26
C ALA A 299 -0.18 4.06 16.13
N GLY A 300 -0.06 3.55 14.90
CA GLY A 300 0.42 2.19 14.64
C GLY A 300 -0.69 1.13 14.61
N SER A 301 -1.91 1.48 15.02
CA SER A 301 -3.08 0.60 14.89
C SER A 301 -3.59 0.54 13.44
N LEU A 302 -4.36 -0.51 13.15
CA LEU A 302 -5.22 -0.58 11.98
C LEU A 302 -6.62 -0.09 12.36
N PHE A 303 -7.26 0.64 11.46
CA PHE A 303 -8.62 1.16 11.61
C PHE A 303 -9.56 0.54 10.58
N VAL A 304 -10.85 0.53 10.88
CA VAL A 304 -11.92 0.13 9.97
C VAL A 304 -13.07 1.14 10.00
N ALA A 305 -13.69 1.38 8.84
CA ALA A 305 -14.85 2.25 8.71
C ALA A 305 -15.85 1.75 7.66
N GLU A 306 -17.10 2.16 7.80
CA GLU A 306 -18.11 2.05 6.75
C GLU A 306 -17.76 2.94 5.55
N THR A 307 -18.18 2.53 4.37
CA THR A 307 -18.06 3.33 3.14
C THR A 307 -19.43 3.50 2.49
N ARG A 308 -19.55 4.51 1.63
CA ARG A 308 -20.73 4.67 0.75
C ARG A 308 -20.62 3.88 -0.55
N LEU A 309 -19.60 3.04 -0.70
CA LEU A 309 -19.44 2.18 -1.86
C LEU A 309 -20.38 0.99 -1.76
N ALA A 310 -21.17 0.76 -2.82
CA ALA A 310 -22.00 -0.44 -2.91
C ALA A 310 -21.17 -1.70 -3.22
N VAL A 311 -20.05 -1.54 -3.91
CA VAL A 311 -19.18 -2.62 -4.39
C VAL A 311 -17.73 -2.18 -4.25
N ALA A 312 -16.92 -3.01 -3.59
CA ALA A 312 -15.48 -2.89 -3.65
C ALA A 312 -15.00 -3.37 -5.02
N PRO A 313 -14.12 -2.63 -5.73
CA PRO A 313 -13.40 -3.16 -6.88
C PRO A 313 -12.69 -4.47 -6.53
N ALA A 314 -12.52 -5.34 -7.52
CA ALA A 314 -11.77 -6.58 -7.31
C ALA A 314 -10.31 -6.26 -7.03
N SER A 315 -9.74 -6.84 -5.98
CA SER A 315 -8.29 -6.83 -5.76
C SER A 315 -7.67 -7.96 -6.60
N PRO A 316 -6.79 -7.68 -7.58
CA PRO A 316 -6.21 -8.72 -8.42
C PRO A 316 -5.24 -9.57 -7.60
N ALA A 317 -5.32 -10.89 -7.76
CA ALA A 317 -4.28 -11.81 -7.29
C ALA A 317 -3.15 -11.93 -8.33
N VAL A 318 -1.92 -12.06 -7.85
CA VAL A 318 -0.74 -12.36 -8.68
C VAL A 318 -0.88 -13.77 -9.25
N ARG A 319 -0.74 -13.94 -10.56
CA ARG A 319 -0.79 -15.24 -11.23
C ARG A 319 0.62 -15.74 -11.48
N LEU A 320 1.09 -16.59 -10.59
CA LEU A 320 2.42 -17.17 -10.74
C LEU A 320 2.45 -18.08 -11.97
N ALA A 321 3.57 -18.08 -12.69
CA ALA A 321 3.78 -18.98 -13.83
C ALA A 321 3.81 -20.45 -13.40
#